data_AF-A0A8H4VEE8-F1
#
_entry.id   AF-A0A8H4VEE8-F1
#
_cell.length_a   1.000
_cell.length_b   1.000
_cell.length_c   1.000
_cell.angle_alpha   90.00
_cell.angle_beta   90.00
_cell.angle_gamma   90.00
#
_symmetry.space_group_name_H-M   'P 1'
#
loop_
_entity.id
_entity.type
_entity.pdbx_description
1 polymer ?
#
loop_
_entity_poly.entity_id
_entity_poly.type
_entity_poly.pdbx_seq_one_letter_code
_entity_poly.pdbx_strand_id
1 'polypeptide(L)'
;MVDWDAASMRSSFVALFVVSQLRRAPSAAGRILARDLRALSVSMPRTRPGDDGRPADMTTASAESASSVSALSSLSSTAVATTVATAALSPDPPPSASKDSTPVSRPFIFRNGRPYLDDPKLPYPLPWDIAELHRQSLRTVLLCRLLGAPVCCPELTEKPPQRVLEVGCGSGIWSLMCHRYYKSLGHSDISFTGIDVVSLWPGNSAADWPGLDKDMKWTFVKHDISRLPWPLGDKFDFIMVKDMSLAVAESQLQYRILGKYLRFLKPGGTIEIWDSDHVIRMLRQHVTESTPDSDPVKQEATSSLGAYVLSAKTPLSASANSFLSSYNGWIERALEARHLSPVPCTLIGPAMLQESDVLDDIRSRRLAIPFGEVRWERDPGGGGSNEDAQAEEAMQRTLSADRSAMRATALLTVVQQVQALEPILREASGKSQDEWDMWMGKMMENLMSDGGASLGECLEVGVWWARKKVSLEEEVDECLNGPDE
;
A
#
# COMPACT_ATOMS: atom_id res chain seq x y z
N MET A 1 -4.31 1.27 36.34
CA MET A 1 -3.90 2.61 35.86
C MET A 1 -3.03 2.33 34.65
N VAL A 2 -3.65 2.28 33.46
CA VAL A 2 -3.00 1.90 32.21
C VAL A 2 -2.36 3.16 31.67
N ASP A 3 -1.02 3.16 31.58
CA ASP A 3 -0.26 4.25 31.01
C ASP A 3 -0.49 4.23 29.49
N TRP A 4 -1.14 5.27 28.96
CA TRP A 4 -1.48 5.38 27.55
C TRP A 4 -0.29 5.98 26.80
N ASP A 5 0.30 5.20 25.90
CA ASP A 5 1.48 5.59 25.12
C ASP A 5 1.18 6.79 24.19
N ALA A 6 1.90 7.88 24.42
CA ALA A 6 1.76 9.15 23.72
C ALA A 6 2.01 9.05 22.19
N ALA A 7 2.68 7.99 21.73
CA ALA A 7 2.88 7.69 20.31
C ALA A 7 1.58 7.33 19.57
N SER A 8 0.67 6.61 20.23
CA SER A 8 -0.63 6.18 19.66
C SER A 8 -1.59 7.37 19.45
N MET A 9 -1.56 8.34 20.39
CA MET A 9 -2.32 9.58 20.27
C MET A 9 -1.85 10.46 19.11
N ARG A 10 -0.53 10.54 18.85
CA ARG A 10 0.01 11.37 17.77
C ARG A 10 -0.30 10.79 16.37
N SER A 11 -0.28 9.48 16.21
CA SER A 11 -0.65 8.80 14.96
C SER A 11 -2.13 9.05 14.57
N SER A 12 -3.02 9.07 15.56
CA SER A 12 -4.45 9.34 15.36
C SER A 12 -4.73 10.78 14.90
N PHE A 13 -3.97 11.76 15.42
CA PHE A 13 -4.09 13.16 15.01
C PHE A 13 -3.61 13.41 13.58
N VAL A 14 -2.55 12.74 13.13
CA VAL A 14 -2.05 12.85 11.75
C VAL A 14 -3.05 12.23 10.76
N ALA A 15 -3.65 11.08 11.09
CA ALA A 15 -4.71 10.48 10.27
C ALA A 15 -5.95 11.39 10.17
N LEU A 16 -6.37 12.01 11.27
CA LEU A 16 -7.47 12.98 11.30
C LEU A 16 -7.15 14.26 10.50
N PHE A 17 -5.90 14.71 10.53
CA PHE A 17 -5.44 15.86 9.77
C PHE A 17 -5.41 15.57 8.26
N VAL A 18 -4.89 14.42 7.83
CA VAL A 18 -4.88 13.99 6.42
C VAL A 18 -6.32 13.80 5.91
N VAL A 19 -7.22 13.19 6.70
CA VAL A 19 -8.65 13.08 6.36
C VAL A 19 -9.33 14.45 6.27
N SER A 20 -8.96 15.41 7.11
CA SER A 20 -9.47 16.79 7.07
C SER A 20 -9.04 17.53 5.80
N GLN A 21 -7.80 17.33 5.33
CA GLN A 21 -7.29 17.92 4.09
C GLN A 21 -7.93 17.28 2.85
N LEU A 22 -8.06 15.94 2.82
CA LEU A 22 -8.69 15.21 1.70
C LEU A 22 -10.19 15.51 1.54
N ARG A 23 -10.89 15.97 2.59
CA ARG A 23 -12.30 16.43 2.52
C ARG A 23 -12.49 17.68 1.68
N ARG A 24 -11.44 18.48 1.49
CA ARG A 24 -11.52 19.76 0.77
C ARG A 24 -11.22 19.64 -0.72
N ALA A 25 -10.88 18.44 -1.20
CA ALA A 25 -10.59 18.19 -2.60
C ALA A 25 -11.87 18.14 -3.48
N PRO A 26 -11.96 18.92 -4.58
CA PRO A 26 -13.18 19.02 -5.39
C PRO A 26 -13.48 17.80 -6.29
N SER A 27 -12.50 16.93 -6.54
CA SER A 27 -12.62 15.81 -7.49
C SER A 27 -13.41 14.60 -6.97
N ALA A 28 -14.10 13.88 -7.87
CA ALA A 28 -14.87 12.67 -7.56
C ALA A 28 -13.99 11.56 -6.94
N ALA A 29 -12.74 11.45 -7.37
CA ALA A 29 -11.74 10.53 -6.80
C ALA A 29 -11.38 10.87 -5.33
N GLY A 30 -11.33 12.16 -4.97
CA GLY A 30 -11.10 12.60 -3.59
C GLY A 30 -12.25 12.24 -2.63
N ARG A 31 -13.49 12.24 -3.13
CA ARG A 31 -14.68 11.85 -2.34
C ARG A 31 -14.77 10.34 -2.11
N ILE A 32 -14.33 9.53 -3.08
CA ILE A 32 -14.23 8.06 -2.96
C ILE A 32 -13.15 7.71 -1.93
N LEU A 33 -11.99 8.37 -1.99
CA LEU A 33 -10.89 8.18 -1.05
C LEU A 33 -11.25 8.57 0.40
N ALA A 34 -11.99 9.67 0.60
CA ALA A 34 -12.49 10.06 1.91
C ALA A 34 -13.51 9.05 2.48
N ARG A 35 -14.27 8.37 1.62
CA ARG A 35 -15.18 7.27 2.00
C ARG A 35 -14.41 6.03 2.45
N ASP A 36 -13.31 5.71 1.77
CA ASP A 36 -12.49 4.53 2.05
C ASP A 36 -11.58 4.71 3.27
N LEU A 37 -11.04 5.91 3.50
CA LEU A 37 -10.29 6.23 4.73
C LEU A 37 -11.20 6.36 5.97
N ARG A 38 -12.46 6.79 5.80
CA ARG A 38 -13.44 6.83 6.90
C ARG A 38 -13.78 5.43 7.40
N ALA A 39 -13.82 4.44 6.51
CA ALA A 39 -14.02 3.04 6.86
C ALA A 39 -12.88 2.46 7.73
N LEU A 40 -11.71 3.11 7.78
CA LEU A 40 -10.53 2.74 8.58
C LEU A 40 -10.39 3.53 9.90
N SER A 41 -11.23 4.55 10.14
CA SER A 41 -11.19 5.36 11.35
C SER A 41 -12.35 5.01 12.30
N VAL A 42 -12.06 4.37 13.44
CA VAL A 42 -12.99 4.36 14.59
C VAL A 42 -12.33 5.00 15.80
N SER A 43 -13.03 6.00 16.32
CA SER A 43 -12.77 6.65 17.59
C SER A 43 -13.01 5.70 18.77
N MET A 44 -12.14 5.79 19.78
CA MET A 44 -12.33 5.19 21.11
C MET A 44 -13.74 5.45 21.67
N PRO A 45 -14.39 4.48 22.34
CA PRO A 45 -15.66 4.69 23.01
C PRO A 45 -15.52 5.72 24.13
N ARG A 46 -16.32 6.79 24.09
CA ARG A 46 -16.54 7.65 25.26
C ARG A 46 -17.31 6.84 26.31
N THR A 47 -16.65 6.47 27.41
CA THR A 47 -17.34 6.01 28.62
C THR A 47 -18.11 7.18 29.22
N ARG A 48 -19.45 7.12 29.18
CA ARG A 48 -20.31 8.00 29.99
C ARG A 48 -20.28 7.51 31.44
N PRO A 49 -20.15 8.38 32.45
CA PRO A 49 -20.36 8.00 33.85
C PRO A 49 -21.82 7.58 34.08
N GLY A 50 -22.00 6.62 34.98
CA GLY A 50 -23.26 5.96 35.30
C GLY A 50 -24.36 6.89 35.80
N ASP A 51 -25.59 6.43 35.52
CA ASP A 51 -26.88 6.96 35.92
C ASP A 51 -27.20 6.49 37.34
N ASP A 52 -27.36 7.43 38.28
CA ASP A 52 -27.97 7.21 39.58
C ASP A 52 -29.03 8.30 39.83
N GLY A 53 -30.28 7.87 40.00
CA GLY A 53 -31.29 8.56 40.82
C GLY A 53 -32.08 9.72 40.21
N ARG A 54 -33.32 9.43 39.77
CA ARG A 54 -34.46 10.39 39.74
C ARG A 54 -34.93 10.76 41.17
N PRO A 55 -35.76 11.82 41.43
CA PRO A 55 -36.81 12.34 40.54
C PRO A 55 -37.11 13.88 40.52
N ALA A 56 -37.91 14.25 39.51
CA ALA A 56 -38.91 15.35 39.40
C ALA A 56 -38.56 16.82 39.75
N ASP A 57 -38.73 17.76 38.80
CA ASP A 57 -39.95 18.59 38.71
C ASP A 57 -40.03 19.47 37.44
N MET A 58 -41.23 20.02 37.23
CA MET A 58 -41.86 20.73 36.09
C MET A 58 -41.28 22.06 35.55
N THR A 59 -41.57 22.31 34.26
CA THR A 59 -41.85 23.60 33.55
C THR A 59 -40.69 24.59 33.33
N THR A 60 -40.50 25.34 32.23
CA THR A 60 -41.35 25.95 31.18
C THR A 60 -40.60 26.11 29.84
N ALA A 61 -41.38 26.36 28.78
CA ALA A 61 -41.02 26.41 27.36
C ALA A 61 -40.46 27.75 26.84
N SER A 62 -39.75 27.68 25.69
CA SER A 62 -39.85 28.54 24.47
C SER A 62 -38.80 28.04 23.45
N ALA A 63 -39.15 27.30 22.38
CA ALA A 63 -39.53 27.76 21.02
C ALA A 63 -38.43 28.65 20.39
N GLU A 64 -37.69 28.24 19.35
CA GLU A 64 -38.09 28.03 17.93
C GLU A 64 -37.37 26.78 17.33
N SER A 65 -38.05 25.79 16.75
CA SER A 65 -38.54 25.66 15.35
C SER A 65 -37.43 25.68 14.28
N ALA A 66 -37.28 24.75 13.34
CA ALA A 66 -37.94 23.47 13.08
C ALA A 66 -37.11 22.66 12.05
N SER A 67 -37.06 21.32 12.27
CA SER A 67 -37.25 20.21 11.30
C SER A 67 -36.59 20.23 9.92
N SER A 68 -36.11 19.15 9.30
CA SER A 68 -36.03 17.72 9.61
C SER A 68 -35.39 17.05 8.38
N VAL A 69 -34.55 16.03 8.58
CA VAL A 69 -34.66 14.74 7.86
C VAL A 69 -33.79 13.72 8.59
N SER A 70 -34.44 12.85 9.35
CA SER A 70 -33.90 11.56 9.75
C SER A 70 -33.82 10.64 8.52
N ALA A 71 -32.68 9.97 8.32
CA ALA A 71 -32.65 8.60 7.83
C ALA A 71 -31.25 8.00 7.92
N LEU A 72 -31.22 6.76 8.44
CA LEU A 72 -30.24 5.69 8.23
C LEU A 72 -29.04 5.58 9.17
N SER A 73 -29.35 4.94 10.30
CA SER A 73 -28.60 3.87 10.95
C SER A 73 -27.94 2.87 9.97
N SER A 74 -26.62 2.73 10.05
CA SER A 74 -25.85 1.46 10.02
C SER A 74 -24.37 1.77 9.87
N LEU A 75 -23.61 1.78 10.98
CA LEU A 75 -22.15 1.86 10.97
C LEU A 75 -21.62 0.93 12.08
N SER A 76 -21.18 -0.26 11.70
CA SER A 76 -20.51 -1.23 12.59
C SER A 76 -19.37 -2.00 11.92
N SER A 77 -18.93 -1.62 10.72
CA SER A 77 -17.97 -2.41 9.92
C SER A 77 -16.51 -2.32 10.39
N THR A 78 -16.07 -1.21 10.98
CA THR A 78 -14.66 -1.06 11.39
C THR A 78 -14.37 -1.63 12.79
N ALA A 79 -15.38 -1.72 13.64
CA ALA A 79 -15.25 -2.37 14.94
C ALA A 79 -14.90 -3.85 14.76
N VAL A 80 -15.54 -4.53 13.78
CA VAL A 80 -15.39 -5.97 13.55
C VAL A 80 -14.02 -6.33 12.96
N ALA A 81 -13.42 -5.52 12.07
CA ALA A 81 -12.07 -5.74 11.58
C ALA A 81 -11.03 -5.71 12.71
N THR A 82 -11.24 -4.84 13.70
CA THR A 82 -10.43 -4.81 14.92
C THR A 82 -10.67 -6.06 15.77
N THR A 83 -11.93 -6.50 15.95
CA THR A 83 -12.26 -7.71 16.73
C THR A 83 -11.77 -9.01 16.11
N VAL A 84 -11.72 -9.11 14.78
CA VAL A 84 -11.28 -10.32 14.05
C VAL A 84 -9.76 -10.39 13.99
N ALA A 85 -9.08 -9.26 13.77
CA ALA A 85 -7.63 -9.19 13.92
C ALA A 85 -7.19 -9.47 15.36
N THR A 86 -7.91 -8.98 16.39
CA THR A 86 -7.61 -9.37 17.77
C THR A 86 -7.95 -10.84 18.08
N ALA A 87 -8.97 -11.42 17.46
CA ALA A 87 -9.28 -12.84 17.59
C ALA A 87 -8.18 -13.74 16.98
N ALA A 88 -7.60 -13.35 15.84
CA ALA A 88 -6.45 -14.04 15.25
C ALA A 88 -5.15 -13.87 16.05
N LEU A 89 -5.07 -12.83 16.91
CA LEU A 89 -3.90 -12.45 17.70
C LEU A 89 -4.00 -12.82 19.19
N SER A 90 -5.10 -13.45 19.63
CA SER A 90 -5.31 -13.81 21.04
C SER A 90 -4.51 -15.07 21.39
N PRO A 91 -3.69 -15.07 22.46
CA PRO A 91 -3.14 -16.30 23.00
C PRO A 91 -4.25 -17.09 23.69
N ASP A 92 -4.54 -18.31 23.20
CA ASP A 92 -5.45 -19.23 23.90
C ASP A 92 -4.93 -19.49 25.33
N PRO A 93 -5.80 -19.54 26.35
CA PRO A 93 -5.43 -20.04 27.67
C PRO A 93 -4.98 -21.51 27.55
N PRO A 94 -4.02 -21.97 28.38
CA PRO A 94 -3.49 -23.32 28.25
C PRO A 94 -4.62 -24.35 28.45
N PRO A 95 -4.87 -25.25 27.49
CA PRO A 95 -5.82 -26.33 27.68
C PRO A 95 -5.27 -27.28 28.76
N SER A 96 -6.13 -27.59 29.72
CA SER A 96 -5.90 -28.65 30.70
C SER A 96 -5.44 -29.93 30.00
N ALA A 97 -4.34 -30.50 30.52
CA ALA A 97 -3.59 -31.60 29.94
C ALA A 97 -4.46 -32.74 29.38
N SER A 98 -4.47 -32.88 28.05
CA SER A 98 -4.71 -34.16 27.37
C SER A 98 -3.43 -34.53 26.62
N LYS A 99 -2.84 -35.66 27.01
CA LYS A 99 -1.62 -36.21 26.43
C LYS A 99 -1.96 -36.97 25.15
N ASP A 100 -2.20 -36.23 24.06
CA ASP A 100 -1.89 -36.67 22.69
C ASP A 100 -2.22 -35.53 21.72
N SER A 101 -1.26 -34.65 21.44
CA SER A 101 -1.32 -33.82 20.25
C SER A 101 0.09 -33.52 19.77
N THR A 102 0.33 -33.82 18.50
CA THR A 102 1.46 -33.30 17.73
C THR A 102 1.56 -31.79 17.95
N PRO A 103 2.76 -31.20 18.13
CA PRO A 103 2.86 -29.78 18.45
C PRO A 103 2.22 -28.97 17.32
N VAL A 104 1.11 -28.29 17.62
CA VAL A 104 0.53 -27.30 16.72
C VAL A 104 1.59 -26.20 16.59
N SER A 105 2.27 -26.14 15.43
CA SER A 105 3.24 -25.09 15.15
C SER A 105 2.54 -23.75 15.33
N ARG A 106 2.99 -22.93 16.26
CA ARG A 106 2.46 -21.57 16.44
C ARG A 106 2.79 -20.81 15.16
N PRO A 107 1.81 -20.26 14.42
CA PRO A 107 2.08 -19.56 13.16
C PRO A 107 2.86 -18.26 13.37
N PHE A 108 2.91 -17.75 14.61
CA PHE A 108 3.52 -16.48 14.95
C PHE A 108 4.49 -16.58 16.13
N ILE A 109 5.57 -15.80 16.03
CA ILE A 109 6.53 -15.50 17.10
C ILE A 109 6.38 -14.04 17.49
N PHE A 110 6.39 -13.74 18.79
CA PHE A 110 6.30 -12.37 19.27
C PHE A 110 7.69 -11.77 19.44
N ARG A 111 7.95 -10.62 18.82
CA ARG A 111 9.16 -9.82 19.02
C ARG A 111 8.73 -8.43 19.43
N ASN A 112 9.19 -7.97 20.59
CA ASN A 112 8.83 -6.66 21.14
C ASN A 112 7.31 -6.43 21.22
N GLY A 113 6.56 -7.47 21.62
CA GLY A 113 5.10 -7.42 21.74
C GLY A 113 4.34 -7.44 20.41
N ARG A 114 5.02 -7.52 19.27
CA ARG A 114 4.40 -7.60 17.94
C ARG A 114 4.51 -9.02 17.37
N PRO A 115 3.45 -9.55 16.74
CA PRO A 115 3.45 -10.86 16.08
C PRO A 115 4.25 -10.80 14.77
N TYR A 116 5.08 -11.80 14.51
CA TYR A 116 5.80 -12.03 13.26
C TYR A 116 5.55 -13.47 12.80
N LEU A 117 5.62 -13.74 11.50
CA LEU A 117 5.51 -15.11 11.00
C LEU A 117 6.65 -15.98 11.56
N ASP A 118 6.31 -17.14 12.12
CA ASP A 118 7.27 -18.12 12.62
C ASP A 118 7.50 -19.23 11.58
N ASP A 119 7.97 -18.84 10.39
CA ASP A 119 8.42 -19.79 9.36
C ASP A 119 9.87 -19.48 8.98
N PRO A 120 10.85 -20.34 9.36
CA PRO A 120 12.25 -20.11 9.07
C PRO A 120 12.58 -20.14 7.57
N LYS A 121 11.66 -20.60 6.71
CA LYS A 121 11.81 -20.60 5.25
C LYS A 121 11.34 -19.30 4.60
N LEU A 122 10.58 -18.47 5.32
CA LEU A 122 10.11 -17.19 4.82
C LEU A 122 11.09 -16.10 5.29
N PRO A 123 11.72 -15.35 4.37
CA PRO A 123 12.64 -14.27 4.75
C PRO A 123 11.92 -13.01 5.25
N TYR A 124 10.57 -13.04 5.30
CA TYR A 124 9.70 -11.88 5.52
C TYR A 124 9.92 -11.24 6.91
N PRO A 125 10.42 -10.00 6.99
CA PRO A 125 10.85 -9.41 8.26
C PRO A 125 9.80 -8.52 8.93
N LEU A 126 8.61 -8.36 8.33
CA LEU A 126 7.59 -7.43 8.82
C LEU A 126 6.61 -8.13 9.78
N PRO A 127 6.09 -7.41 10.78
CA PRO A 127 5.10 -7.93 11.72
C PRO A 127 3.75 -8.11 11.03
N TRP A 128 2.94 -9.00 11.59
CA TRP A 128 1.58 -9.26 11.15
C TRP A 128 0.58 -8.70 12.14
N ASP A 129 0.45 -7.38 12.19
CA ASP A 129 -0.50 -6.68 13.04
C ASP A 129 -1.26 -5.57 12.29
N ILE A 130 -2.28 -5.03 12.95
CA ILE A 130 -3.14 -4.00 12.36
C ILE A 130 -2.34 -2.77 11.92
N ALA A 131 -1.30 -2.40 12.67
CA ALA A 131 -0.49 -1.22 12.35
C ALA A 131 0.27 -1.41 11.03
N GLU A 132 0.88 -2.58 10.82
CA GLU A 132 1.60 -2.89 9.59
C GLU A 132 0.66 -3.10 8.40
N LEU A 133 -0.48 -3.75 8.60
CA LEU A 133 -1.52 -3.90 7.56
C LEU A 133 -2.07 -2.55 7.10
N HIS A 134 -2.28 -1.62 8.04
CA HIS A 134 -2.67 -0.24 7.71
C HIS A 134 -1.58 0.51 6.95
N ARG A 135 -0.31 0.36 7.33
CA ARG A 135 0.82 0.97 6.61
C ARG A 135 0.88 0.50 5.15
N GLN A 136 0.75 -0.81 4.91
CA GLN A 136 0.73 -1.40 3.57
C GLN A 136 -0.50 -0.96 2.76
N SER A 137 -1.65 -0.79 3.42
CA SER A 137 -2.86 -0.26 2.80
C SER A 137 -2.70 1.20 2.39
N LEU A 138 -2.10 2.04 3.25
CA LEU A 138 -1.77 3.43 2.93
C LEU A 138 -0.77 3.53 1.77
N ARG A 139 0.24 2.66 1.73
CA ARG A 139 1.17 2.56 0.59
C ARG A 139 0.40 2.27 -0.70
N THR A 140 -0.49 1.27 -0.70
CA THR A 140 -1.31 0.91 -1.87
C THR A 140 -2.15 2.09 -2.37
N VAL A 141 -2.84 2.76 -1.45
CA VAL A 141 -3.68 3.93 -1.75
C VAL A 141 -2.85 5.08 -2.35
N LEU A 142 -1.68 5.37 -1.78
CA LEU A 142 -0.74 6.37 -2.29
C LEU A 142 -0.35 6.06 -3.73
N LEU A 143 0.03 4.81 -4.04
CA LEU A 143 0.47 4.42 -5.37
C LEU A 143 -0.67 4.52 -6.40
N CYS A 144 -1.84 3.96 -6.10
CA CYS A 144 -3.01 4.07 -6.98
C CYS A 144 -3.38 5.52 -7.27
N ARG A 145 -3.25 6.42 -6.27
CA ARG A 145 -3.52 7.86 -6.47
C ARG A 145 -2.49 8.52 -7.40
N LEU A 146 -1.21 8.22 -7.24
CA LEU A 146 -0.12 8.78 -8.06
C LEU A 146 -0.11 8.26 -9.49
N LEU A 147 -0.50 6.99 -9.67
CA LEU A 147 -0.58 6.32 -10.96
C LEU A 147 -1.90 6.63 -11.68
N GLY A 148 -2.94 7.05 -10.94
CA GLY A 148 -4.25 7.42 -11.44
C GLY A 148 -5.25 6.25 -11.54
N ALA A 149 -4.76 5.01 -11.43
CA ALA A 149 -5.53 3.78 -11.49
C ALA A 149 -4.82 2.67 -10.68
N PRO A 150 -5.52 1.58 -10.30
CA PRO A 150 -4.91 0.39 -9.69
C PRO A 150 -4.19 -0.52 -10.71
N VAL A 151 -4.06 -0.08 -11.97
CA VAL A 151 -3.34 -0.75 -13.07
C VAL A 151 -2.58 0.30 -13.87
N CYS A 152 -1.46 -0.07 -14.49
CA CYS A 152 -0.63 0.83 -15.30
C CYS A 152 -0.65 0.50 -16.80
N CYS A 153 -0.86 -0.76 -17.16
CA CYS A 153 -1.02 -1.22 -18.54
C CYS A 153 -2.26 -0.56 -19.17
N PRO A 154 -2.10 0.26 -20.23
CA PRO A 154 -3.22 0.96 -20.87
C PRO A 154 -4.32 0.02 -21.36
N GLU A 155 -3.94 -1.14 -21.88
CA GLU A 155 -4.85 -2.17 -22.40
C GLU A 155 -5.79 -2.69 -21.31
N LEU A 156 -5.33 -2.78 -20.06
CA LEU A 156 -6.19 -3.18 -18.94
C LEU A 156 -7.26 -2.13 -18.62
N THR A 157 -7.11 -0.89 -19.08
CA THR A 157 -8.13 0.16 -18.94
C THR A 157 -9.20 0.03 -20.03
N GLU A 158 -8.78 -0.31 -21.25
CA GLU A 158 -9.67 -0.47 -22.41
C GLU A 158 -10.37 -1.83 -22.44
N LYS A 159 -9.66 -2.88 -22.03
CA LYS A 159 -10.09 -4.28 -22.00
C LYS A 159 -9.89 -4.85 -20.59
N PRO A 160 -10.89 -4.70 -19.72
CA PRO A 160 -10.83 -5.24 -18.36
C PRO A 160 -10.61 -6.76 -18.36
N PRO A 161 -9.77 -7.28 -17.45
CA PRO A 161 -9.56 -8.72 -17.31
C PRO A 161 -10.81 -9.40 -16.74
N GLN A 162 -11.01 -10.69 -17.01
CA GLN A 162 -12.10 -11.47 -16.40
C GLN A 162 -11.64 -12.19 -15.12
N ARG A 163 -10.37 -12.63 -15.08
CA ARG A 163 -9.76 -13.37 -13.99
C ARG A 163 -8.45 -12.72 -13.58
N VAL A 164 -8.41 -12.23 -12.34
CA VAL A 164 -7.27 -11.55 -11.74
C VAL A 164 -6.70 -12.39 -10.61
N LEU A 165 -5.38 -12.59 -10.59
CA LEU A 165 -4.64 -13.15 -9.46
C LEU A 165 -3.82 -12.06 -8.78
N GLU A 166 -4.01 -11.86 -7.48
CA GLU A 166 -3.14 -11.04 -6.64
C GLU A 166 -2.21 -11.94 -5.82
N VAL A 167 -0.91 -11.88 -6.11
CA VAL A 167 0.13 -12.68 -5.43
C VAL A 167 0.62 -11.94 -4.19
N GLY A 168 0.57 -12.62 -3.04
CA GLY A 168 0.89 -12.00 -1.75
C GLY A 168 -0.16 -10.95 -1.38
N CYS A 169 -1.44 -11.32 -1.47
CA CYS A 169 -2.52 -10.34 -1.42
C CYS A 169 -2.63 -9.63 -0.07
N GLY A 170 -2.08 -10.19 1.02
CA GLY A 170 -2.19 -9.62 2.36
C GLY A 170 -3.65 -9.28 2.69
N SER A 171 -3.93 -8.00 2.92
CA SER A 171 -5.28 -7.50 3.19
C SER A 171 -6.24 -7.52 2.00
N GLY A 172 -5.79 -7.82 0.78
CA GLY A 172 -6.53 -7.77 -0.48
C GLY A 172 -7.04 -6.37 -0.86
N ILE A 173 -6.47 -5.33 -0.26
CA ILE A 173 -6.89 -3.95 -0.47
C ILE A 173 -6.70 -3.49 -1.92
N TRP A 174 -5.64 -3.95 -2.60
CA TRP A 174 -5.44 -3.64 -4.00
C TRP A 174 -6.54 -4.27 -4.86
N SER A 175 -6.89 -5.54 -4.64
CA SER A 175 -7.99 -6.19 -5.38
C SER A 175 -9.33 -5.50 -5.17
N LEU A 176 -9.62 -5.04 -3.94
CA LEU A 176 -10.84 -4.27 -3.67
C LEU A 176 -10.84 -2.92 -4.43
N MET A 177 -9.70 -2.22 -4.46
CA MET A 177 -9.57 -0.98 -5.23
C MET A 177 -9.71 -1.22 -6.73
N CYS A 178 -9.12 -2.31 -7.24
CA CYS A 178 -9.22 -2.75 -8.63
C CYS A 178 -10.67 -3.07 -9.01
N HIS A 179 -11.38 -3.85 -8.19
CA HIS A 179 -12.80 -4.14 -8.37
C HIS A 179 -13.63 -2.84 -8.47
N ARG A 180 -13.44 -1.90 -7.53
CA ARG A 180 -14.17 -0.63 -7.52
C ARG A 180 -13.85 0.25 -8.71
N TYR A 181 -12.59 0.26 -9.14
CA TYR A 181 -12.16 0.98 -10.33
C TYR A 181 -12.91 0.48 -11.57
N TYR A 182 -12.87 -0.82 -11.84
CA TYR A 182 -13.57 -1.40 -12.99
C TYR A 182 -15.09 -1.25 -12.91
N LYS A 183 -15.65 -1.43 -11.71
CA LYS A 183 -17.08 -1.19 -11.47
C LYS A 183 -17.49 0.25 -11.78
N SER A 184 -16.63 1.24 -11.47
CA SER A 184 -16.88 2.64 -11.82
C SER A 184 -16.86 2.91 -13.33
N LEU A 185 -16.18 2.05 -14.09
CA LEU A 185 -16.15 2.05 -15.56
C LEU A 185 -17.28 1.20 -16.18
N GLY A 186 -18.17 0.62 -15.36
CA GLY A 186 -19.29 -0.22 -15.82
C GLY A 186 -18.98 -1.71 -15.93
N HIS A 187 -17.82 -2.17 -15.46
CA HIS A 187 -17.40 -3.56 -15.53
C HIS A 187 -17.47 -4.23 -14.14
N SER A 188 -18.47 -5.09 -13.94
CA SER A 188 -18.69 -5.79 -12.66
C SER A 188 -18.42 -7.30 -12.73
N ASP A 189 -18.25 -7.86 -13.93
CA ASP A 189 -18.06 -9.29 -14.15
C ASP A 189 -16.59 -9.71 -14.12
N ILE A 190 -15.90 -9.38 -13.02
CA ILE A 190 -14.48 -9.68 -12.81
C ILE A 190 -14.31 -10.52 -11.56
N SER A 191 -13.57 -11.62 -11.69
CA SER A 191 -13.21 -12.51 -10.59
C SER A 191 -11.78 -12.25 -10.12
N PHE A 192 -11.61 -12.16 -8.81
CA PHE A 192 -10.35 -11.89 -8.13
C PHE A 192 -9.99 -13.08 -7.25
N THR A 193 -8.75 -13.56 -7.38
CA THR A 193 -8.17 -14.58 -6.52
C THR A 193 -6.96 -14.00 -5.80
N GLY A 194 -6.96 -14.03 -4.47
CA GLY A 194 -5.80 -13.67 -3.66
C GLY A 194 -5.08 -14.92 -3.15
N ILE A 195 -3.76 -14.97 -3.28
CA ILE A 195 -2.92 -16.05 -2.71
C ILE A 195 -1.96 -15.47 -1.67
N ASP A 196 -1.98 -16.01 -0.46
CA ASP A 196 -1.12 -15.56 0.65
C ASP A 196 -0.88 -16.69 1.68
N VAL A 197 0.16 -16.58 2.50
CA VAL A 197 0.47 -17.54 3.57
C VAL A 197 -0.46 -17.41 4.77
N VAL A 198 -1.05 -16.24 4.99
CA VAL A 198 -1.98 -15.99 6.10
C VAL A 198 -3.30 -15.43 5.61
N SER A 199 -4.40 -16.04 6.07
CA SER A 199 -5.74 -15.48 5.87
C SER A 199 -6.03 -14.43 6.93
N LEU A 200 -6.40 -13.22 6.52
CA LEU A 200 -6.91 -12.19 7.42
C LEU A 200 -8.38 -12.40 7.79
N TRP A 201 -9.12 -13.12 6.96
CA TRP A 201 -10.56 -13.28 7.09
C TRP A 201 -10.90 -14.74 7.36
N PRO A 202 -11.89 -15.02 8.23
CA PRO A 202 -12.21 -16.38 8.69
C PRO A 202 -12.81 -17.29 7.60
N GLY A 203 -13.05 -16.80 6.38
CA GLY A 203 -13.51 -17.61 5.25
C GLY A 203 -12.79 -17.29 3.94
N ASN A 204 -12.99 -18.16 2.95
CA ASN A 204 -12.33 -18.10 1.65
C ASN A 204 -13.09 -17.25 0.62
N SER A 205 -14.23 -16.67 1.01
CA SER A 205 -15.16 -15.98 0.10
C SER A 205 -15.43 -14.54 0.53
N ALA A 206 -15.93 -13.74 -0.42
CA ALA A 206 -16.42 -12.37 -0.17
C ALA A 206 -17.45 -12.26 0.97
N ALA A 207 -18.25 -13.32 1.19
CA ALA A 207 -19.31 -13.31 2.19
C ALA A 207 -18.78 -13.26 3.63
N ASP A 208 -17.56 -13.72 3.84
CA ASP A 208 -16.92 -13.86 5.15
C ASP A 208 -16.04 -12.65 5.50
N TRP A 209 -15.92 -11.69 4.58
CA TRP A 209 -15.11 -10.49 4.73
C TRP A 209 -16.01 -9.27 4.99
N PRO A 210 -16.04 -8.75 6.23
CA PRO A 210 -16.75 -7.52 6.56
C PRO A 210 -16.14 -6.31 5.83
N GLY A 211 -16.89 -5.72 4.90
CA GLY A 211 -16.48 -4.51 4.17
C GLY A 211 -16.01 -4.72 2.74
N LEU A 212 -15.91 -5.97 2.27
CA LEU A 212 -15.83 -6.25 0.85
C LEU A 212 -17.17 -5.88 0.20
N ASP A 213 -17.11 -5.30 -0.99
CA ASP A 213 -18.31 -5.05 -1.77
C ASP A 213 -18.97 -6.41 -2.06
N LYS A 214 -20.22 -6.60 -1.63
CA LYS A 214 -20.89 -7.92 -1.64
C LYS A 214 -20.99 -8.54 -3.04
N ASP A 215 -20.88 -7.70 -4.08
CA ASP A 215 -20.89 -8.10 -5.49
C ASP A 215 -19.50 -8.42 -6.04
N MET A 216 -18.43 -8.25 -5.26
CA MET A 216 -17.09 -8.65 -5.65
C MET A 216 -16.95 -10.17 -5.63
N LYS A 217 -16.56 -10.76 -6.78
CA LYS A 217 -16.26 -12.18 -6.90
C LYS A 217 -14.84 -12.46 -6.39
N TRP A 218 -14.71 -12.70 -5.08
CA TRP A 218 -13.42 -12.94 -4.42
C TRP A 218 -13.23 -14.39 -3.97
N THR A 219 -12.04 -14.92 -4.19
CA THR A 219 -11.57 -16.21 -3.65
C THR A 219 -10.21 -16.03 -2.98
N PHE A 220 -10.06 -16.51 -1.75
CA PHE A 220 -8.78 -16.54 -1.06
C PHE A 220 -8.17 -17.95 -1.05
N VAL A 221 -6.87 -18.03 -1.32
CA VAL A 221 -6.07 -19.26 -1.34
C VAL A 221 -4.92 -19.14 -0.35
N LYS A 222 -4.99 -19.89 0.76
CA LYS A 222 -3.89 -19.96 1.73
C LYS A 222 -2.77 -20.86 1.20
N HIS A 223 -1.67 -20.28 0.73
CA HIS A 223 -0.54 -21.05 0.20
C HIS A 223 0.78 -20.26 0.21
N ASP A 224 1.89 -20.97 0.46
CA ASP A 224 3.24 -20.44 0.33
C ASP A 224 3.69 -20.55 -1.14
N ILE A 225 3.84 -19.40 -1.80
CA ILE A 225 4.19 -19.30 -3.22
C ILE A 225 5.57 -19.86 -3.57
N SER A 226 6.44 -20.08 -2.57
CA SER A 226 7.71 -20.76 -2.78
C SER A 226 7.51 -22.26 -3.06
N ARG A 227 6.41 -22.86 -2.58
CA ARG A 227 6.10 -24.30 -2.65
C ARG A 227 5.23 -24.60 -3.87
N LEU A 228 5.64 -25.57 -4.69
CA LEU A 228 4.86 -26.05 -5.84
C LEU A 228 4.24 -27.43 -5.54
N PRO A 229 3.12 -27.78 -6.22
CA PRO A 229 2.33 -26.91 -7.12
C PRO A 229 1.52 -25.85 -6.34
N TRP A 230 1.19 -24.73 -6.98
CA TRP A 230 0.23 -23.80 -6.41
C TRP A 230 -1.19 -24.37 -6.60
N PRO A 231 -2.04 -24.35 -5.55
CA PRO A 231 -3.39 -24.89 -5.61
C PRO A 231 -4.35 -23.93 -6.30
N LEU A 232 -3.99 -23.50 -7.51
CA LEU A 232 -4.80 -22.64 -8.37
C LEU A 232 -5.38 -23.46 -9.52
N GLY A 233 -6.62 -23.15 -9.90
CA GLY A 233 -7.33 -23.76 -11.03
C GLY A 233 -6.88 -23.16 -12.37
N ASP A 234 -7.83 -22.67 -13.16
CA ASP A 234 -7.52 -22.14 -14.50
C ASP A 234 -6.67 -20.87 -14.46
N LYS A 235 -5.99 -20.63 -15.59
CA LYS A 235 -5.12 -19.48 -15.81
C LYS A 235 -5.86 -18.14 -15.73
N PHE A 236 -5.11 -17.08 -15.44
CA PHE A 236 -5.58 -15.73 -15.24
C PHE A 236 -5.28 -14.85 -16.46
N ASP A 237 -6.12 -13.84 -16.68
CA ASP A 237 -5.92 -12.82 -17.71
C ASP A 237 -4.95 -11.73 -17.22
N PHE A 238 -4.94 -11.52 -15.89
CA PHE A 238 -4.09 -10.55 -15.23
C PHE A 238 -3.49 -11.12 -13.94
N ILE A 239 -2.18 -10.99 -13.78
CA ILE A 239 -1.48 -11.27 -12.52
C ILE A 239 -0.90 -9.97 -11.96
N MET A 240 -1.27 -9.63 -10.74
CA MET A 240 -0.71 -8.54 -9.95
C MET A 240 0.25 -9.10 -8.90
N VAL A 241 1.45 -8.52 -8.84
CA VAL A 241 2.47 -8.81 -7.82
C VAL A 241 2.87 -7.50 -7.19
N LYS A 242 2.59 -7.30 -5.90
CA LYS A 242 2.85 -6.03 -5.22
C LYS A 242 3.61 -6.23 -3.92
N ASP A 243 4.65 -5.42 -3.70
CA ASP A 243 5.47 -5.38 -2.47
C ASP A 243 6.01 -6.76 -2.04
N MET A 244 6.38 -7.60 -3.01
CA MET A 244 6.85 -8.96 -2.78
C MET A 244 8.37 -9.08 -2.59
N SER A 245 9.12 -7.98 -2.78
CA SER A 245 10.58 -7.95 -2.61
C SER A 245 11.09 -8.39 -1.24
N LEU A 246 10.27 -8.25 -0.17
CA LEU A 246 10.62 -8.71 1.17
C LEU A 246 10.16 -10.14 1.48
N ALA A 247 9.33 -10.73 0.62
CA ALA A 247 8.80 -12.09 0.79
C ALA A 247 9.55 -13.12 -0.08
N VAL A 248 10.27 -12.66 -1.11
CA VAL A 248 10.99 -13.51 -2.06
C VAL A 248 12.48 -13.20 -2.00
N ALA A 249 13.29 -14.20 -1.64
CA ALA A 249 14.75 -14.08 -1.66
C ALA A 249 15.26 -13.74 -3.07
N GLU A 250 16.34 -12.97 -3.15
CA GLU A 250 16.94 -12.49 -4.40
C GLU A 250 17.26 -13.65 -5.37
N SER A 251 17.82 -14.75 -4.85
CA SER A 251 18.10 -15.96 -5.61
C SER A 251 16.86 -16.64 -6.21
N GLN A 252 15.69 -16.43 -5.60
CA GLN A 252 14.41 -16.92 -6.12
C GLN A 252 13.77 -15.93 -7.10
N LEU A 253 13.95 -14.63 -6.85
CA LEU A 253 13.39 -13.54 -7.67
C LEU A 253 14.01 -13.53 -9.08
N GLN A 254 15.34 -13.70 -9.18
CA GLN A 254 16.07 -13.57 -10.44
C GLN A 254 15.74 -14.65 -11.49
N TYR A 255 15.26 -15.85 -11.11
CA TYR A 255 15.05 -16.94 -12.09
C TYR A 255 13.87 -17.89 -11.85
N ARG A 256 13.29 -17.95 -10.64
CA ARG A 256 12.33 -19.03 -10.31
C ARG A 256 10.91 -18.54 -10.10
N ILE A 257 10.72 -17.35 -9.57
CA ILE A 257 9.38 -16.90 -9.19
C ILE A 257 8.60 -16.33 -10.38
N LEU A 258 9.26 -15.58 -11.28
CA LEU A 258 8.61 -15.01 -12.46
C LEU A 258 8.07 -16.11 -13.38
N GLY A 259 8.89 -17.13 -13.70
CA GLY A 259 8.43 -18.31 -14.44
C GLY A 259 7.24 -19.04 -13.77
N LYS A 260 7.15 -19.04 -12.43
CA LYS A 260 5.96 -19.58 -11.73
C LYS A 260 4.72 -18.72 -11.96
N TYR A 261 4.85 -17.38 -11.91
CA TYR A 261 3.74 -16.48 -12.26
C TYR A 261 3.26 -16.73 -13.69
N LEU A 262 4.20 -16.78 -14.64
CA LEU A 262 3.89 -16.94 -16.06
C LEU A 262 3.23 -18.28 -16.39
N ARG A 263 3.40 -19.34 -15.58
CA ARG A 263 2.67 -20.60 -15.75
C ARG A 263 1.16 -20.45 -15.53
N PHE A 264 0.75 -19.54 -14.66
CA PHE A 264 -0.65 -19.25 -14.36
C PHE A 264 -1.23 -18.10 -15.20
N LEU A 265 -0.40 -17.42 -16.01
CA LEU A 265 -0.87 -16.38 -16.93
C LEU A 265 -1.29 -17.01 -18.27
N LYS A 266 -2.46 -16.62 -18.78
CA LYS A 266 -2.90 -16.99 -20.13
C LYS A 266 -1.96 -16.38 -21.18
N PRO A 267 -1.79 -17.03 -22.35
CA PRO A 267 -1.27 -16.35 -23.53
C PRO A 267 -2.07 -15.07 -23.79
N GLY A 268 -1.40 -13.97 -24.15
CA GLY A 268 -2.00 -12.64 -24.29
C GLY A 268 -2.35 -11.93 -22.96
N GLY A 269 -2.24 -12.60 -21.81
CA GLY A 269 -2.49 -12.01 -20.50
C GLY A 269 -1.39 -11.05 -20.05
N THR A 270 -1.72 -10.17 -19.11
CA THR A 270 -0.81 -9.15 -18.56
C THR A 270 -0.28 -9.55 -17.19
N ILE A 271 0.99 -9.22 -16.91
CA ILE A 271 1.53 -9.22 -15.55
C ILE A 271 1.95 -7.80 -15.18
N GLU A 272 1.62 -7.37 -13.96
CA GLU A 272 2.14 -6.15 -13.35
C GLU A 272 2.90 -6.47 -12.05
N ILE A 273 4.08 -5.87 -11.89
CA ILE A 273 4.90 -5.97 -10.69
C ILE A 273 5.13 -4.57 -10.14
N TRP A 274 4.72 -4.32 -8.90
CA TRP A 274 4.84 -3.04 -8.21
C TRP A 274 5.71 -3.22 -6.97
N ASP A 275 6.76 -2.42 -6.84
CA ASP A 275 7.64 -2.51 -5.66
C ASP A 275 8.31 -1.16 -5.36
N SER A 276 8.93 -1.05 -4.19
CA SER A 276 9.61 0.16 -3.73
C SER A 276 11.02 -0.17 -3.24
N ASP A 277 11.99 0.71 -3.50
CA ASP A 277 13.32 0.56 -2.90
C ASP A 277 13.24 0.75 -1.37
N HIS A 278 13.97 -0.09 -0.63
CA HIS A 278 14.02 -0.05 0.84
C HIS A 278 15.08 0.92 1.36
N VAL A 279 16.07 1.23 0.53
CA VAL A 279 17.03 2.32 0.77
C VAL A 279 16.46 3.65 0.32
N ILE A 280 16.76 4.69 1.07
CA ILE A 280 16.32 6.04 0.79
C ILE A 280 17.43 6.82 0.09
N ARG A 281 17.17 7.25 -1.14
CA ARG A 281 18.05 8.16 -1.88
C ARG A 281 17.49 9.57 -1.93
N MET A 282 18.36 10.51 -2.25
CA MET A 282 18.03 11.92 -2.43
C MET A 282 17.95 12.25 -3.91
N LEU A 283 16.76 12.70 -4.33
CA LEU A 283 16.53 13.28 -5.64
C LEU A 283 17.33 14.58 -5.77
N ARG A 284 18.00 14.75 -6.91
CA ARG A 284 18.72 16.00 -7.23
C ARG A 284 17.92 16.83 -8.22
N GLN A 285 18.20 18.12 -8.25
CA GLN A 285 17.64 19.02 -9.24
C GLN A 285 17.97 18.49 -10.64
N HIS A 286 16.95 18.39 -11.47
CA HIS A 286 17.05 17.93 -12.84
C HIS A 286 16.01 18.65 -13.70
N VAL A 287 16.27 18.72 -14.99
CA VAL A 287 15.25 19.14 -15.95
C VAL A 287 14.34 17.94 -16.16
N THR A 288 13.04 18.14 -15.94
CA THR A 288 12.03 17.12 -16.25
C THR A 288 11.96 16.97 -17.77
N GLU A 289 12.63 15.94 -18.32
CA GLU A 289 12.53 15.61 -19.73
C GLU A 289 11.25 14.80 -19.99
N SER A 290 10.57 15.08 -21.12
CA SER A 290 9.61 14.15 -21.68
C SER A 290 10.37 12.95 -22.24
N THR A 291 10.07 11.75 -21.75
CA THR A 291 10.57 10.53 -22.41
C THR A 291 9.74 10.28 -23.68
N PRO A 292 10.30 9.68 -24.74
CA PRO A 292 9.55 9.42 -25.99
C PRO A 292 8.25 8.63 -25.77
N ASP A 293 8.23 7.75 -24.76
CA ASP A 293 7.08 6.90 -24.39
C ASP A 293 6.22 7.46 -23.25
N SER A 294 6.55 8.62 -22.67
CA SER A 294 5.72 9.18 -21.59
C SER A 294 4.55 9.97 -22.15
N ASP A 295 3.34 9.54 -21.78
CA ASP A 295 2.14 10.32 -21.92
C ASP A 295 2.28 11.64 -21.13
N PRO A 296 2.33 12.81 -21.80
CA PRO A 296 2.57 14.10 -21.17
C PRO A 296 1.47 14.45 -20.15
N VAL A 297 0.23 14.01 -20.38
CA VAL A 297 -0.89 14.24 -19.47
C VAL A 297 -0.67 13.48 -18.17
N LYS A 298 -0.23 12.21 -18.25
CA LYS A 298 0.10 11.41 -17.06
C LYS A 298 1.32 11.96 -16.32
N GLN A 299 2.31 12.50 -17.04
CA GLN A 299 3.49 13.12 -16.44
C GLN A 299 3.14 14.40 -15.68
N GLU A 300 2.28 15.25 -16.25
CA GLU A 300 1.78 16.47 -15.60
C GLU A 300 0.90 16.13 -14.39
N ALA A 301 -0.01 15.16 -14.53
CA ALA A 301 -0.86 14.70 -13.44
C ALA A 301 -0.02 14.19 -12.25
N THR A 302 1.03 13.39 -12.49
CA THR A 302 1.92 12.91 -11.43
C THR A 302 2.76 14.03 -10.81
N SER A 303 3.23 14.98 -11.62
CA SER A 303 4.00 16.15 -11.14
C SER A 303 3.13 17.06 -10.27
N SER A 304 1.87 17.28 -10.65
CA SER A 304 0.91 18.07 -9.87
C SER A 304 0.58 17.44 -8.51
N LEU A 305 0.67 16.11 -8.40
CA LEU A 305 0.54 15.37 -7.13
C LEU A 305 1.84 15.29 -6.32
N GLY A 306 2.93 15.92 -6.77
CA GLY A 306 4.17 16.02 -6.00
C GLY A 306 5.19 14.93 -6.22
N ALA A 307 5.02 14.06 -7.22
CA ALA A 307 5.96 13.00 -7.55
C ALA A 307 6.67 13.29 -8.88
N TYR A 308 7.85 12.70 -9.04
CA TYR A 308 8.72 12.88 -10.19
C TYR A 308 8.87 11.56 -10.95
N VAL A 309 8.71 11.59 -12.27
CA VAL A 309 9.00 10.42 -13.11
C VAL A 309 10.52 10.24 -13.18
N LEU A 310 10.99 9.04 -12.83
CA LEU A 310 12.40 8.67 -12.90
C LEU A 310 12.73 8.12 -14.28
N SER A 311 13.82 8.62 -14.86
CA SER A 311 14.45 8.10 -16.07
C SER A 311 15.90 7.66 -15.78
N ALA A 312 16.56 7.02 -16.74
CA ALA A 312 17.97 6.68 -16.64
C ALA A 312 18.89 7.91 -16.42
N LYS A 313 18.43 9.11 -16.77
CA LYS A 313 19.16 10.36 -16.58
C LYS A 313 18.82 11.07 -15.26
N THR A 314 17.81 10.61 -14.52
CA THR A 314 17.40 11.30 -13.30
C THR A 314 18.46 11.13 -12.21
N PRO A 315 19.11 12.22 -11.76
CA PRO A 315 20.20 12.13 -10.80
C PRO A 315 19.69 11.82 -9.40
N LEU A 316 20.16 10.70 -8.85
CA LEU A 316 19.93 10.28 -7.48
C LEU A 316 21.27 10.21 -6.74
N SER A 317 21.25 10.54 -5.45
CA SER A 317 22.43 10.54 -4.59
C SER A 317 22.11 9.88 -3.24
N ALA A 318 23.14 9.58 -2.46
CA ALA A 318 22.94 9.11 -1.08
C ALA A 318 22.16 10.15 -0.26
N SER A 319 21.38 9.68 0.72
CA SER A 319 20.67 10.57 1.64
C SER A 319 21.65 11.49 2.39
N ALA A 320 21.32 12.78 2.46
CA ALA A 320 22.07 13.77 3.21
C ALA A 320 21.67 13.81 4.70
N ASN A 321 20.48 13.31 5.03
CA ASN A 321 20.02 13.16 6.40
C ASN A 321 20.77 12.03 7.12
N SER A 322 21.36 12.32 8.28
CA SER A 322 22.17 11.36 9.05
C SER A 322 21.37 10.17 9.58
N PHE A 323 20.08 10.34 9.91
CA PHE A 323 19.22 9.25 10.35
C PHE A 323 18.90 8.30 9.20
N LEU A 324 18.54 8.84 8.03
CA LEU A 324 18.24 8.04 6.85
C LEU A 324 19.49 7.36 6.28
N SER A 325 20.65 8.02 6.36
CA SER A 325 21.95 7.41 6.04
C SER A 325 22.29 6.25 6.98
N SER A 326 22.08 6.41 8.30
CA SER A 326 22.26 5.33 9.27
C SER A 326 21.31 4.16 9.01
N TYR A 327 20.02 4.47 8.76
CA TYR A 327 19.00 3.49 8.39
C TYR A 327 19.40 2.70 7.13
N ASN A 328 19.86 3.38 6.07
CA ASN A 328 20.29 2.71 4.83
C ASN A 328 21.38 1.66 5.11
N GLY A 329 22.41 2.01 5.88
CA GLY A 329 23.48 1.07 6.23
C GLY A 329 23.03 -0.08 7.15
N TRP A 330 21.90 0.06 7.85
CA TRP A 330 21.32 -1.02 8.66
C TRP A 330 20.41 -1.92 7.82
N ILE A 331 19.54 -1.33 6.99
CA ILE A 331 18.62 -2.10 6.16
C ILE A 331 19.37 -2.91 5.09
N GLU A 332 20.42 -2.36 4.48
CA GLU A 332 21.27 -3.09 3.54
C GLU A 332 21.84 -4.35 4.19
N ARG A 333 22.49 -4.23 5.35
CA ARG A 333 23.06 -5.37 6.08
C ARG A 333 21.98 -6.36 6.56
N ALA A 334 20.85 -5.85 7.03
CA ALA A 334 19.77 -6.69 7.55
C ALA A 334 19.08 -7.52 6.47
N LEU A 335 18.90 -6.93 5.27
CA LEU A 335 18.33 -7.62 4.10
C LEU A 335 19.34 -8.56 3.45
N GLU A 336 20.61 -8.16 3.33
CA GLU A 336 21.68 -9.02 2.83
C GLU A 336 21.81 -10.32 3.66
N ALA A 337 21.78 -10.20 4.99
CA ALA A 337 21.79 -11.34 5.91
C ALA A 337 20.59 -12.30 5.73
N ARG A 338 19.52 -11.84 5.06
CA ARG A 338 18.29 -12.60 4.76
C ARG A 338 18.18 -12.97 3.27
N HIS A 339 19.22 -12.70 2.48
CA HIS A 339 19.22 -12.86 1.02
C HIS A 339 18.08 -12.09 0.33
N LEU A 340 17.75 -10.90 0.83
CA LEU A 340 16.76 -9.98 0.26
C LEU A 340 17.47 -8.77 -0.36
N SER A 341 16.88 -8.22 -1.42
CA SER A 341 17.44 -7.02 -2.06
C SER A 341 16.90 -5.74 -1.41
N PRO A 342 17.76 -4.76 -1.09
CA PRO A 342 17.31 -3.43 -0.65
C PRO A 342 16.84 -2.54 -1.81
N VAL A 343 17.07 -2.93 -3.07
CA VAL A 343 16.82 -2.11 -4.27
C VAL A 343 16.03 -2.85 -5.36
N PRO A 344 14.85 -3.42 -5.04
CA PRO A 344 14.04 -4.16 -6.02
C PRO A 344 13.74 -3.38 -7.30
N CYS A 345 13.65 -2.04 -7.25
CA CYS A 345 13.37 -1.24 -8.44
C CYS A 345 14.49 -1.27 -9.48
N THR A 346 15.69 -1.68 -9.09
CA THR A 346 16.81 -1.86 -10.02
C THR A 346 16.82 -3.26 -10.63
N LEU A 347 16.17 -4.24 -9.98
CA LEU A 347 16.25 -5.65 -10.35
C LEU A 347 15.08 -6.16 -11.19
N ILE A 348 13.86 -5.66 -10.94
CA ILE A 348 12.64 -6.20 -11.56
C ILE A 348 12.65 -6.03 -13.09
N GLY A 349 13.01 -4.84 -13.59
CA GLY A 349 13.06 -4.59 -15.04
C GLY A 349 14.00 -5.53 -15.79
N PRO A 350 15.29 -5.63 -15.40
CA PRO A 350 16.20 -6.62 -15.96
C PRO A 350 15.71 -8.07 -15.86
N ALA A 351 15.09 -8.46 -14.73
CA ALA A 351 14.53 -9.81 -14.59
C ALA A 351 13.41 -10.09 -15.59
N MET A 352 12.53 -9.11 -15.88
CA MET A 352 11.51 -9.27 -16.92
C MET A 352 12.10 -9.33 -18.32
N LEU A 353 13.15 -8.54 -18.62
CA LEU A 353 13.84 -8.56 -19.91
C LEU A 353 14.53 -9.91 -20.19
N GLN A 354 14.98 -10.62 -19.15
CA GLN A 354 15.51 -11.99 -19.28
C GLN A 354 14.45 -13.00 -19.73
N GLU A 355 13.17 -12.75 -19.45
CA GLU A 355 12.04 -13.57 -19.91
C GLU A 355 11.47 -13.08 -21.25
N SER A 356 12.25 -12.34 -22.05
CA SER A 356 11.84 -11.81 -23.36
C SER A 356 11.49 -12.87 -24.40
N ASP A 357 11.83 -14.14 -24.18
CA ASP A 357 11.35 -15.26 -25.00
C ASP A 357 9.86 -15.51 -24.80
N VAL A 358 9.32 -15.26 -23.59
CA VAL A 358 7.93 -15.52 -23.20
C VAL A 358 7.10 -14.23 -23.05
N LEU A 359 7.76 -13.10 -22.79
CA LEU A 359 7.13 -11.79 -22.60
C LEU A 359 7.31 -10.87 -23.81
N ASP A 360 6.28 -10.11 -24.13
CA ASP A 360 6.27 -9.00 -25.08
C ASP A 360 5.89 -7.68 -24.37
N ASP A 361 6.14 -6.56 -25.05
CA ASP A 361 5.75 -5.21 -24.61
C ASP A 361 6.15 -4.86 -23.16
N ILE A 362 7.38 -5.20 -22.78
CA ILE A 362 7.91 -4.93 -21.44
C ILE A 362 8.09 -3.42 -21.27
N ARG A 363 7.31 -2.82 -20.39
CA ARG A 363 7.35 -1.40 -20.06
C ARG A 363 7.48 -1.17 -18.57
N SER A 364 7.83 0.06 -18.20
CA SER A 364 7.91 0.43 -16.80
C SER A 364 7.65 1.91 -16.57
N ARG A 365 7.23 2.23 -15.35
CA ARG A 365 7.09 3.58 -14.85
C ARG A 365 7.67 3.65 -13.45
N ARG A 366 8.67 4.51 -13.27
CA ARG A 366 9.33 4.71 -11.97
C ARG A 366 9.04 6.10 -11.46
N LEU A 367 8.76 6.22 -10.17
CA LEU A 367 8.42 7.46 -9.50
C LEU A 367 9.34 7.70 -8.31
N ALA A 368 9.74 8.95 -8.10
CA ALA A 368 10.29 9.45 -6.84
C ALA A 368 9.27 10.37 -6.18
N ILE A 369 8.93 10.06 -4.93
CA ILE A 369 7.99 10.85 -4.12
C ILE A 369 8.80 11.46 -2.98
N PRO A 370 9.23 12.73 -3.09
CA PRO A 370 9.94 13.41 -2.01
C PRO A 370 9.13 13.41 -0.71
N PHE A 371 9.80 13.35 0.43
CA PHE A 371 9.12 13.35 1.73
C PHE A 371 8.66 14.75 2.17
N GLY A 372 9.28 15.79 1.62
CA GLY A 372 8.96 17.19 1.91
C GLY A 372 9.05 18.07 0.66
N GLU A 373 8.98 19.38 0.85
CA GLU A 373 9.21 20.34 -0.22
C GLU A 373 10.69 20.42 -0.59
N VAL A 374 11.02 20.09 -1.83
CA VAL A 374 12.41 20.11 -2.32
C VAL A 374 12.84 21.54 -2.62
N ARG A 375 14.13 21.82 -2.45
CA ARG A 375 14.66 23.20 -2.44
C ARG A 375 14.35 24.00 -3.70
N TRP A 376 14.42 23.37 -4.88
CA TRP A 376 14.19 24.03 -6.16
C TRP A 376 12.70 24.28 -6.49
N GLU A 377 11.77 23.78 -5.68
CA GLU A 377 10.33 24.08 -5.83
C GLU A 377 9.92 25.41 -5.18
N ARG A 378 10.80 26.02 -4.36
CA ARG A 378 10.47 27.22 -3.59
C ARG A 378 10.58 28.53 -4.39
N ASP A 379 11.25 28.53 -5.55
CA ASP A 379 11.47 29.73 -6.37
C ASP A 379 11.01 29.57 -7.84
N PRO A 380 9.71 29.63 -8.14
CA PRO A 380 9.24 30.02 -9.45
C PRO A 380 9.10 31.55 -9.49
N GLY A 381 9.82 32.21 -10.41
CA GLY A 381 9.93 33.68 -10.47
C GLY A 381 8.61 34.45 -10.32
N GLY A 382 8.68 35.57 -9.59
CA GLY A 382 7.52 36.41 -9.26
C GLY A 382 6.86 37.07 -10.46
N GLY A 383 5.54 37.28 -10.38
CA GLY A 383 4.80 38.09 -11.34
C GLY A 383 3.30 38.20 -11.06
N GLY A 384 2.85 39.42 -10.81
CA GLY A 384 1.58 39.98 -11.31
C GLY A 384 0.26 39.58 -10.63
N SER A 385 -0.29 40.46 -9.80
CA SER A 385 -1.67 40.39 -9.32
C SER A 385 -2.68 40.83 -10.39
N ASN A 386 -3.57 39.93 -10.81
CA ASN A 386 -4.80 40.22 -11.58
C ASN A 386 -6.00 39.48 -10.96
N GLU A 387 -7.24 39.88 -11.26
CA GLU A 387 -8.44 39.37 -10.57
C GLU A 387 -8.80 37.89 -10.90
N ASP A 388 -8.34 37.33 -12.03
CA ASP A 388 -8.37 35.88 -12.31
C ASP A 388 -7.46 35.07 -11.37
N ALA A 389 -6.59 35.75 -10.62
CA ALA A 389 -5.67 35.12 -9.68
C ALA A 389 -6.39 34.48 -8.49
N GLN A 390 -7.63 34.84 -8.13
CA GLN A 390 -8.28 34.21 -6.96
C GLN A 390 -8.68 32.75 -7.19
N ALA A 391 -9.17 32.42 -8.38
CA ALA A 391 -9.51 31.04 -8.75
C ALA A 391 -8.25 30.21 -9.01
N GLU A 392 -7.25 30.79 -9.68
CA GLU A 392 -5.92 30.18 -9.86
C GLU A 392 -5.20 29.98 -8.53
N GLU A 393 -5.27 30.93 -7.60
CA GLU A 393 -4.67 30.84 -6.27
C GLU A 393 -5.39 29.80 -5.40
N ALA A 394 -6.72 29.68 -5.48
CA ALA A 394 -7.47 28.61 -4.81
C ALA A 394 -7.13 27.22 -5.38
N MET A 395 -6.98 27.11 -6.70
CA MET A 395 -6.53 25.88 -7.36
C MET A 395 -5.08 25.54 -6.99
N GLN A 396 -4.18 26.52 -6.99
CA GLN A 396 -2.78 26.36 -6.61
C GLN A 396 -2.61 25.98 -5.14
N ARG A 397 -3.43 26.55 -4.24
CA ARG A 397 -3.50 26.15 -2.82
C ARG A 397 -3.98 24.71 -2.66
N THR A 398 -4.97 24.29 -3.46
CA THR A 398 -5.49 22.90 -3.43
C THR A 398 -4.48 21.91 -3.98
N LEU A 399 -3.82 22.22 -5.10
CA LEU A 399 -2.73 21.44 -5.68
C LEU A 399 -1.55 21.33 -4.70
N SER A 400 -1.22 22.42 -4.02
CA SER A 400 -0.20 22.43 -2.95
C SER A 400 -0.59 21.54 -1.75
N ALA A 401 -1.88 21.53 -1.38
CA ALA A 401 -2.38 20.67 -0.30
C ALA A 401 -2.37 19.18 -0.68
N ASP A 402 -2.81 18.82 -1.90
CA ASP A 402 -2.77 17.45 -2.40
C ASP A 402 -1.32 16.95 -2.51
N ARG A 403 -0.41 17.77 -3.07
CA ARG A 403 1.03 17.50 -3.10
C ARG A 403 1.58 17.24 -1.70
N SER A 404 1.31 18.12 -0.76
CA SER A 404 1.77 18.00 0.62
C SER A 404 1.22 16.75 1.30
N ALA A 405 -0.04 16.40 1.05
CA ALA A 405 -0.66 15.20 1.58
C ALA A 405 -0.05 13.91 1.02
N MET A 406 0.25 13.85 -0.28
CA MET A 406 0.93 12.69 -0.89
C MET A 406 2.32 12.48 -0.28
N ARG A 407 3.10 13.56 -0.15
CA ARG A 407 4.46 13.51 0.42
C ARG A 407 4.46 13.16 1.90
N ALA A 408 3.57 13.76 2.69
CA ALA A 408 3.39 13.40 4.09
C ALA A 408 2.98 11.94 4.27
N THR A 409 2.14 11.40 3.38
CA THR A 409 1.76 9.98 3.38
C THR A 409 2.95 9.09 3.04
N ALA A 410 3.77 9.48 2.06
CA ALA A 410 4.99 8.77 1.70
C ALA A 410 5.98 8.73 2.88
N LEU A 411 6.20 9.86 3.56
CA LEU A 411 7.06 9.93 4.73
C LEU A 411 6.52 9.08 5.89
N LEU A 412 5.23 9.21 6.21
CA LEU A 412 4.58 8.45 7.29
C LEU A 412 4.76 6.95 7.11
N THR A 413 4.50 6.45 5.91
CA THR A 413 4.62 5.02 5.58
C THR A 413 6.06 4.52 5.60
N VAL A 414 7.06 5.39 5.38
CA VAL A 414 8.48 5.05 5.58
C VAL A 414 8.83 5.02 7.07
N VAL A 415 8.43 6.02 7.85
CA VAL A 415 8.65 6.02 9.32
C VAL A 415 8.04 4.78 9.98
N GLN A 416 6.81 4.43 9.61
CA GLN A 416 6.15 3.22 10.10
C GLN A 416 6.86 1.93 9.65
N GLN A 417 7.48 1.93 8.47
CA GLN A 417 8.26 0.79 7.99
C GLN A 417 9.54 0.62 8.82
N VAL A 418 10.23 1.72 9.17
CA VAL A 418 11.38 1.67 10.09
C VAL A 418 10.98 1.07 11.44
N GLN A 419 9.82 1.47 11.98
CA GLN A 419 9.28 0.89 13.23
C GLN A 419 8.94 -0.60 13.09
N ALA A 420 8.38 -1.00 11.95
CA ALA A 420 8.04 -2.40 11.66
C ALA A 420 9.28 -3.31 11.56
N LEU A 421 10.35 -2.78 10.98
CA LEU A 421 11.63 -3.47 10.78
C LEU A 421 12.56 -3.42 12.01
N GLU A 422 12.09 -2.86 13.13
CA GLU A 422 12.88 -2.72 14.36
C GLU A 422 13.70 -3.96 14.72
N PRO A 423 13.16 -5.20 14.75
CA PRO A 423 13.95 -6.36 15.17
C PRO A 423 15.21 -6.57 14.31
N ILE A 424 15.07 -6.41 12.99
CA ILE A 424 16.18 -6.67 12.05
C ILE A 424 17.15 -5.47 11.99
N LEU A 425 16.63 -4.25 12.19
CA LEU A 425 17.45 -3.04 12.21
C LEU A 425 18.24 -2.91 13.50
N ARG A 426 17.68 -3.35 14.64
CA ARG A 426 18.40 -3.43 15.92
C ARG A 426 19.51 -4.47 15.86
N GLU A 427 19.23 -5.65 15.30
CA GLU A 427 20.24 -6.68 15.04
C GLU A 427 21.41 -6.13 14.20
N ALA A 428 21.11 -5.47 13.08
CA ALA A 428 22.15 -4.90 12.21
C ALA A 428 22.88 -3.71 12.86
N SER A 429 22.18 -2.83 13.59
CA SER A 429 22.77 -1.65 14.21
C SER A 429 23.55 -1.95 15.49
N GLY A 430 23.30 -3.09 16.14
CA GLY A 430 23.86 -3.44 17.44
C GLY A 430 23.27 -2.65 18.60
N LYS A 431 22.18 -1.90 18.38
CA LYS A 431 21.56 -1.06 19.42
C LYS A 431 20.79 -1.89 20.44
N SER A 432 20.98 -1.55 21.70
CA SER A 432 20.05 -1.93 22.78
C SER A 432 18.64 -1.36 22.55
N GLN A 433 17.65 -1.80 23.33
CA GLN A 433 16.28 -1.29 23.19
C GLN A 433 16.24 0.21 23.50
N ASP A 434 16.87 0.65 24.59
CA ASP A 434 16.89 2.06 25.01
C ASP A 434 17.58 2.97 23.98
N GLU A 435 18.68 2.51 23.39
CA GLU A 435 19.37 3.25 22.33
C GLU A 435 18.54 3.33 21.04
N TRP A 436 17.78 2.28 20.74
CA TRP A 436 16.86 2.26 19.61
C TRP A 436 15.72 3.23 19.83
N ASP A 437 15.04 3.19 20.98
CA ASP A 437 13.91 4.05 21.29
C ASP A 437 14.33 5.53 21.29
N MET A 438 15.52 5.83 21.84
CA MET A 438 16.10 7.17 21.76
C MET A 438 16.43 7.59 20.33
N TRP A 439 17.00 6.70 19.52
CA TRP A 439 17.32 6.99 18.11
C TRP A 439 16.05 7.20 17.29
N MET A 440 15.04 6.35 17.47
CA MET A 440 13.75 6.39 16.79
C MET A 440 13.01 7.68 17.14
N GLY A 441 12.97 8.06 18.41
CA GLY A 441 12.37 9.32 18.86
C GLY A 441 13.00 10.54 18.19
N LYS A 442 14.34 10.61 18.16
CA LYS A 442 15.08 11.70 17.50
C LYS A 442 14.88 11.72 15.99
N MET A 443 14.83 10.54 15.36
CA MET A 443 14.57 10.44 13.92
C MET A 443 13.15 10.94 13.58
N MET A 444 12.14 10.55 14.36
CA MET A 444 10.77 11.01 14.17
C MET A 444 10.64 12.52 14.37
N GLU A 445 11.26 13.08 15.41
CA GLU A 445 11.30 14.53 15.65
C GLU A 445 11.94 15.25 14.45
N ASN A 446 13.11 14.78 14.00
CA ASN A 446 13.83 15.36 12.88
C ASN A 446 13.04 15.33 11.55
N LEU A 447 12.46 14.18 11.20
CA LEU A 447 11.78 14.00 9.91
C LEU A 447 10.38 14.63 9.90
N MET A 448 9.63 14.50 10.99
CA MET A 448 8.22 14.89 11.04
C MET A 448 8.00 16.31 11.57
N SER A 449 8.93 16.87 12.34
CA SER A 449 8.77 18.16 13.02
C SER A 449 9.79 19.20 12.57
N ASP A 450 11.06 18.83 12.45
CA ASP A 450 12.16 19.78 12.18
C ASP A 450 12.41 20.03 10.67
N GLY A 451 11.60 19.43 9.80
CA GLY A 451 11.76 19.57 8.35
C GLY A 451 12.97 18.82 7.78
N GLY A 452 13.55 17.86 8.52
CA GLY A 452 14.69 17.03 8.11
C GLY A 452 14.42 16.15 6.88
N ALA A 453 13.16 16.03 6.47
CA ALA A 453 12.68 15.35 5.27
C ALA A 453 12.69 16.21 3.98
N SER A 454 13.22 17.45 4.04
CA SER A 454 13.16 18.42 2.94
C SER A 454 14.46 18.53 2.13
N LEU A 455 15.41 17.60 2.25
CA LEU A 455 16.68 17.66 1.51
C LEU A 455 16.57 17.03 0.11
N GLY A 456 15.45 16.39 -0.21
CA GLY A 456 15.21 15.69 -1.47
C GLY A 456 15.12 14.17 -1.31
N GLU A 457 15.21 13.66 -0.08
CA GLU A 457 14.95 12.25 0.19
C GLU A 457 13.55 11.86 -0.27
N CYS A 458 13.47 10.73 -0.97
CA CYS A 458 12.24 10.30 -1.60
C CYS A 458 12.00 8.80 -1.41
N LEU A 459 10.72 8.45 -1.40
CA LEU A 459 10.29 7.09 -1.68
C LEU A 459 10.44 6.85 -3.17
N GLU A 460 11.21 5.83 -3.53
CA GLU A 460 11.30 5.36 -4.91
C GLU A 460 10.42 4.15 -5.12
N VAL A 461 9.60 4.21 -6.16
CA VAL A 461 8.63 3.19 -6.52
C VAL A 461 8.81 2.89 -7.99
N GLY A 462 8.67 1.63 -8.37
CA GLY A 462 8.52 1.27 -9.76
C GLY A 462 7.36 0.33 -9.99
N VAL A 463 6.83 0.44 -11.20
CA VAL A 463 5.82 -0.43 -11.76
C VAL A 463 6.35 -0.95 -13.09
N TRP A 464 6.37 -2.26 -13.26
CA TRP A 464 6.73 -2.93 -14.51
C TRP A 464 5.54 -3.75 -14.97
N TRP A 465 5.31 -3.75 -16.28
CA TRP A 465 4.28 -4.57 -16.87
C TRP A 465 4.74 -5.16 -18.19
N ALA A 466 4.19 -6.31 -18.52
CA ALA A 466 4.44 -6.99 -19.78
C ALA A 466 3.24 -7.88 -20.12
N ARG A 467 3.16 -8.25 -21.40
CA ARG A 467 2.21 -9.23 -21.88
C ARG A 467 2.92 -10.56 -22.08
N LYS A 468 2.19 -11.65 -21.91
CA LYS A 468 2.67 -12.98 -22.26
C LYS A 468 2.40 -13.23 -23.74
N LYS A 469 3.41 -13.65 -24.48
CA LYS A 469 3.27 -13.98 -25.90
C LYS A 469 2.22 -15.06 -26.13
N VAL A 470 1.49 -14.91 -27.23
CA VAL A 470 0.65 -15.97 -27.80
C VAL A 470 1.57 -16.90 -28.58
N SER A 471 1.46 -18.22 -28.38
CA SER A 471 2.24 -19.15 -29.19
C SER A 471 1.67 -19.23 -30.61
N LEU A 472 2.51 -19.49 -31.62
CA LEU A 472 2.07 -19.61 -33.02
C LEU A 472 1.00 -20.71 -33.23
N GLU A 473 0.98 -21.74 -32.38
CA GLU A 473 -0.03 -22.80 -32.40
C GLU A 473 -1.40 -22.29 -31.91
N GLU A 474 -1.40 -21.38 -30.94
CA GLU A 474 -2.62 -20.76 -30.38
C GLU A 474 -3.16 -19.63 -31.27
N GLU A 475 -2.30 -18.90 -32.02
CA GLU A 475 -2.73 -17.93 -33.03
C GLU A 475 -3.54 -18.60 -34.17
N VAL A 476 -3.16 -19.81 -34.58
CA VAL A 476 -3.88 -20.57 -35.61
C VAL A 476 -5.23 -21.05 -35.08
N ASP A 477 -5.32 -21.47 -33.81
CA ASP A 477 -6.59 -21.85 -33.19
C ASP A 477 -7.53 -20.65 -32.98
N GLU A 478 -7.02 -19.46 -32.65
CA GLU A 478 -7.83 -18.23 -32.60
C GLU A 478 -8.31 -17.80 -33.99
N CYS A 479 -7.48 -17.93 -35.03
CA CYS A 479 -7.91 -17.67 -36.42
C CYS A 479 -8.95 -18.68 -36.94
N LEU A 480 -8.94 -19.92 -36.45
CA LEU A 480 -9.88 -20.97 -36.85
C LEU A 480 -11.18 -20.96 -36.03
N ASN A 481 -11.17 -20.39 -34.81
CA ASN A 481 -12.33 -20.36 -33.91
C ASN A 481 -12.89 -18.94 -33.65
N GLY A 482 -12.40 -17.92 -34.35
CA GLY A 482 -13.02 -16.60 -34.38
C GLY A 482 -14.46 -16.69 -34.91
N PRO A 483 -15.39 -15.83 -34.47
CA PRO A 483 -16.73 -15.83 -35.03
C PRO A 483 -16.63 -15.54 -36.52
N ASP A 484 -17.02 -16.51 -37.35
CA ASP A 484 -17.25 -16.30 -38.78
C ASP A 484 -18.19 -15.09 -38.94
N GLU A 485 -17.68 -13.99 -39.48
CA GLU A 485 -18.51 -12.86 -39.96
C GLU A 485 -19.31 -13.25 -41.21
#